data_AF-A0A919Z2W3-F1
#
_entry.id   AF-A0A919Z2W3-F1
#
_cell.length_a   1.000
_cell.length_b   1.000
_cell.length_c   1.000
_cell.angle_alpha   90.00
_cell.angle_beta   90.00
_cell.angle_gamma   90.00
#
_symmetry.space_group_name_H-M   'P 1'
#
loop_
_entity.id
_entity.type
_entity.pdbx_description
1 polymer ?
#
loop_
_entity_poly.entity_id
_entity_poly.type
_entity_poly.pdbx_seq_one_letter_code
_entity_poly.pdbx_strand_id
1 'polypeptide(L)' 'MVVKKGLPVEMQELLKQLVMNGGIRMAGTVLYTYCRRMYQVDDETAARWMVAYFQREFPQQLQRHRDRIAKA' A
#
# COMPACT_ATOMS: atom_id res chain seq x y z
N MET A 1 -19.12 11.21 12.84
CA MET A 1 -18.64 9.82 12.96
C MET A 1 -17.87 9.47 11.69
N VAL A 2 -16.54 9.34 11.76
CA VAL A 2 -15.75 8.89 10.62
C VAL A 2 -15.96 7.38 10.49
N VAL A 3 -16.86 6.99 9.59
CA VAL A 3 -17.04 5.59 9.23
C VAL A 3 -15.68 5.10 8.73
N LYS A 4 -15.08 4.13 9.44
CA LYS A 4 -13.89 3.43 8.96
C LYS A 4 -14.28 2.64 7.70
N LYS A 5 -14.42 3.31 6.56
CA LYS A 5 -14.43 2.64 5.26
C LYS A 5 -13.01 2.12 5.07
N GLY A 6 -12.84 0.82 5.34
CA GLY A 6 -11.66 0.09 4.88
C GLY A 6 -11.54 0.20 3.36
N LEU A 7 -10.41 -0.24 2.82
CA LEU A 7 -10.26 -0.32 1.36
C LEU A 7 -11.40 -1.17 0.77
N PRO A 8 -11.99 -0.77 -0.37
CA PRO A 8 -12.91 -1.62 -1.12
C PRO A 8 -12.30 -3.00 -1.38
N VAL A 9 -13.13 -4.04 -1.47
CA VAL A 9 -12.66 -5.43 -1.64
C VAL A 9 -11.83 -5.57 -2.91
N GLU A 10 -12.29 -4.94 -3.99
CA GLU A 10 -11.63 -4.94 -5.31
C GLU A 10 -10.23 -4.29 -5.22
N MET A 11 -10.09 -3.26 -4.39
CA MET A 11 -8.82 -2.59 -4.16
C MET A 11 -7.87 -3.48 -3.34
N GLN A 12 -8.39 -4.22 -2.36
CA GLN A 12 -7.58 -5.19 -1.60
C GLN A 12 -7.10 -6.33 -2.52
N GLU A 13 -7.96 -6.84 -3.39
CA GLU A 13 -7.62 -7.89 -4.35
C GLU A 13 -6.56 -7.43 -5.37
N LEU A 14 -6.70 -6.24 -5.93
CA LEU A 14 -5.71 -5.65 -6.82
C LEU A 14 -4.35 -5.52 -6.14
N LEU A 15 -4.30 -4.98 -4.93
CA LEU A 15 -3.05 -4.83 -4.17
C LEU A 15 -2.42 -6.19 -3.88
N LYS A 16 -3.22 -7.18 -3.49
CA LYS A 16 -2.76 -8.55 -3.27
C LYS A 16 -2.15 -9.14 -4.55
N GLN A 17 -2.83 -9.04 -5.69
CA GLN A 17 -2.32 -9.55 -6.96
C GLN A 17 -1.00 -8.86 -7.35
N LEU A 18 -0.92 -7.53 -7.22
CA LEU A 18 0.31 -6.80 -7.50
C LEU A 18 1.47 -7.27 -6.62
N VAL A 19 1.23 -7.43 -5.31
CA VAL A 19 2.27 -7.87 -4.37
C VAL A 19 2.70 -9.32 -4.62
N MET A 20 1.76 -10.23 -4.88
CA MET A 20 2.07 -11.64 -5.18
C MET A 20 2.89 -11.77 -6.46
N ASN A 21 2.65 -10.91 -7.45
CA ASN A 21 3.43 -10.83 -8.69
C ASN A 21 4.74 -10.04 -8.55
N GLY A 22 5.15 -9.66 -7.34
CA GLY A 22 6.39 -8.93 -7.08
C GLY A 22 6.34 -7.42 -7.35
N GLY A 23 5.20 -6.89 -7.79
CA GLY A 23 4.94 -5.49 -8.09
C GLY A 23 4.66 -4.62 -6.86
N ILE A 24 5.42 -4.78 -5.78
CA ILE A 24 5.17 -4.07 -4.51
C ILE A 24 5.31 -2.54 -4.63
N ARG A 25 6.24 -2.04 -5.45
CA ARG A 25 6.37 -0.59 -5.73
C ARG A 25 5.13 -0.06 -6.47
N MET A 26 4.60 -0.84 -7.41
CA MET A 26 3.35 -0.48 -8.11
C MET A 26 2.19 -0.49 -7.13
N ALA A 27 2.05 -1.53 -6.31
CA ALA A 27 1.03 -1.61 -5.26
C ALA A 27 1.08 -0.40 -4.32
N GLY A 28 2.30 0.01 -3.90
CA GLY A 28 2.53 1.22 -3.11
C GLY A 28 2.02 2.48 -3.78
N THR A 29 2.33 2.66 -5.07
CA THR A 29 1.91 3.82 -5.87
C THR A 29 0.39 3.89 -6.02
N VAL A 30 -0.25 2.75 -6.29
CA VAL A 30 -1.71 2.65 -6.43
C VAL A 30 -2.39 3.01 -5.10
N LEU A 31 -1.95 2.43 -3.98
CA LEU A 31 -2.53 2.73 -2.67
C LEU A 31 -2.32 4.19 -2.25
N TYR A 32 -1.11 4.73 -2.41
CA TYR A 32 -0.82 6.13 -2.10
C TYR A 32 -1.72 7.08 -2.92
N THR A 33 -1.82 6.84 -4.23
CA THR A 33 -2.66 7.66 -5.12
C THR A 33 -4.15 7.54 -4.75
N TYR A 34 -4.60 6.34 -4.40
CA TYR A 34 -5.96 6.12 -3.94
C TYR A 34 -6.25 6.89 -2.64
N CYS A 35 -5.37 6.83 -1.65
CA CYS A 35 -5.52 7.59 -0.42
C CYS A 35 -5.62 9.09 -0.68
N ARG A 36 -4.75 9.64 -1.54
CA ARG A 36 -4.78 11.05 -1.90
C ARG A 36 -6.06 11.46 -2.62
N ARG A 37 -6.55 10.65 -3.57
CA ARG A 37 -7.70 11.02 -4.40
C ARG A 37 -9.04 10.75 -3.72
N MET A 38 -9.17 9.59 -3.09
CA MET A 38 -10.43 9.15 -2.51
C MET A 38 -10.65 9.69 -1.10
N TYR A 39 -9.59 9.79 -0.31
CA TYR A 39 -9.66 10.30 1.06
C TYR A 39 -9.18 11.75 1.21
N GLN A 40 -8.69 12.36 0.12
CA GLN A 40 -8.27 13.77 0.08
C GLN A 40 -7.28 14.16 1.19
N VAL A 41 -6.43 13.20 1.58
CA VAL A 41 -5.38 13.42 2.59
C VAL A 41 -4.10 13.97 1.97
N ASP A 42 -3.28 14.60 2.80
CA ASP A 42 -1.97 15.09 2.41
C ASP A 42 -0.97 13.96 2.10
N ASP A 43 0.19 14.35 1.55
CA ASP A 43 1.23 13.43 1.12
C ASP A 43 1.80 12.61 2.27
N GLU A 44 2.01 13.24 3.43
CA GLU A 44 2.58 12.59 4.61
C GLU A 44 1.63 11.51 5.14
N THR A 45 0.35 11.84 5.25
CA THR A 45 -0.71 10.95 5.70
C THR A 45 -0.89 9.79 4.73
N ALA A 46 -0.95 10.07 3.42
CA ALA A 46 -1.06 9.03 2.40
C ALA A 46 0.14 8.07 2.44
N ALA A 47 1.36 8.60 2.56
CA ALA A 47 2.57 7.79 2.65
C ALA A 47 2.57 6.93 3.93
N ARG A 48 2.19 7.51 5.07
CA ARG A 48 2.11 6.79 6.35
C ARG A 48 1.07 5.68 6.31
N TRP A 49 -0.11 5.93 5.76
CA TRP A 49 -1.17 4.93 5.63
C TRP A 49 -0.76 3.78 4.69
N MET A 50 -0.12 4.12 3.58
CA MET A 50 0.41 3.14 2.64
C MET A 50 1.44 2.22 3.31
N VAL A 51 2.42 2.79 4.03
CA VAL A 51 3.42 1.99 4.75
C VAL A 51 2.76 1.10 5.82
N ALA A 52 1.87 1.66 6.63
CA ALA A 52 1.17 0.91 7.68
C ALA A 52 0.35 -0.25 7.10
N TYR A 53 -0.30 -0.05 5.95
CA TYR A 53 -1.04 -1.10 5.26
C TYR A 53 -0.13 -2.26 4.81
N PHE A 54 0.97 -1.97 4.10
CA PHE A 54 1.87 -3.03 3.63
C PHE A 54 2.62 -3.74 4.76
N GLN A 55 2.90 -3.04 5.86
CA GLN A 55 3.46 -3.66 7.06
C GLN A 55 2.50 -4.67 7.69
N ARG A 56 1.19 -4.35 7.71
CA ARG A 56 0.16 -5.21 8.29
C ARG A 56 -0.18 -6.40 7.40
N GLU A 57 -0.41 -6.16 6.11
CA GLU A 57 -0.95 -7.17 5.19
C GLU A 57 0.14 -7.98 4.47
N PHE A 58 1.31 -7.39 4.22
CA PHE A 58 2.36 -7.98 3.38
C PHE A 58 3.78 -7.85 3.98
N PRO A 59 4.00 -8.20 5.26
CA PRO A 59 5.26 -7.95 5.96
C PRO A 59 6.46 -8.62 5.28
N GLN A 60 6.30 -9.86 4.80
CA GLN A 60 7.40 -10.62 4.18
C GLN A 60 7.81 -10.02 2.83
N GLN A 61 6.85 -9.59 2.01
CA GLN A 61 7.10 -9.00 0.71
C GLN A 61 7.70 -7.60 0.85
N LEU A 62 7.25 -6.84 1.86
CA LEU A 62 7.85 -5.56 2.20
C LEU A 62 9.31 -5.73 2.64
N GLN A 63 9.62 -6.72 3.49
CA GLN A 63 11.00 -6.99 3.89
C GLN A 63 11.86 -7.38 2.69
N ARG A 64 11.41 -8.32 1.85
CA ARG A 64 12.13 -8.72 0.63
C ARG A 64 12.38 -7.54 -0.30
N HIS A 65 11.44 -6.61 -0.42
CA HIS A 65 11.63 -5.40 -1.23
C HIS A 65 12.71 -4.48 -0.65
N ARG A 66 12.70 -4.26 0.67
CA ARG A 66 13.73 -3.48 1.36
C ARG A 66 15.10 -4.11 1.21
N ASP A 67 15.21 -5.41 1.37
CA ASP A 67 16.48 -6.14 1.19
C ASP A 67 17.00 -6.02 -0.25
N ARG A 68 16.11 -6.05 -1.25
CA ARG A 68 16.48 -5.84 -2.65
C ARG A 68 16.96 -4.42 -2.91
N ILE A 69 16.32 -3.41 -2.33
CA ILE A 69 16.74 -2.01 -2.47
C ILE A 69 18.07 -1.77 -1.77
N ALA A 70 18.27 -2.30 -0.57
CA ALA A 70 19.51 -2.11 0.19
C ALA A 70 20.73 -2.79 -0.46
N LYS A 71 20.51 -3.78 -1.33
CA LYS A 71 21.55 -4.50 -2.08
C LYS A 71 21.80 -3.92 -3.48
N ALA A 72 20.95 -3.03 -3.97
CA ALA A 72 21.05 -2.40 -5.28
C ALA A 72 21.82 -1.07 -5.16
#